data_AF-A0A183LUZ6-F1
#
_entry.id   AF-A0A183LUZ6-F1
#
_cell.length_a   1.000
_cell.length_b   1.000
_cell.length_c   1.000
_cell.angle_alpha   90.00
_cell.angle_beta   90.00
_cell.angle_gamma   90.00
#
_symmetry.space_group_name_H-M   'P 1'
#
loop_
_entity.id
_entity.type
_entity.pdbx_description
1 polymer ?
#
loop_
_entity_poly.entity_id
_entity_poly.type
_entity_poly.pdbx_seq_one_letter_code
_entity_poly.pdbx_strand_id
1 'polypeptide(L)' 'MESFTYLSSIIDERGGSDADLKARIGKAMAKFLQLKNIWNSKQLSTDFNVKIFNMNVKTVRLYGAETLRTTNIIKKV' A
#
# COMPACT_ATOMS: atom_id res chain seq x y z
N MET A 1 -12.45 -24.68 4.97
CA MET A 1 -11.05 -24.29 5.20
C MET A 1 -10.51 -23.82 3.86
N GLU A 2 -10.86 -22.60 3.50
CA GLU A 2 -10.41 -21.97 2.26
C GLU A 2 -9.37 -20.92 2.63
N SER A 3 -8.13 -21.17 2.26
CA SER A 3 -7.08 -20.15 2.28
C SER A 3 -6.89 -19.64 0.86
N PHE A 4 -6.85 -18.32 0.65
CA PHE A 4 -6.59 -17.75 -0.67
C PHE A 4 -5.33 -16.88 -0.65
N THR A 5 -4.59 -16.90 -1.75
CA THR A 5 -3.34 -16.15 -1.90
C THR A 5 -3.63 -14.80 -2.52
N TYR A 6 -3.38 -13.72 -1.78
CA TYR A 6 -3.52 -12.34 -2.28
C TYR A 6 -2.21 -11.59 -2.11
N LEU A 7 -1.65 -11.07 -3.20
CA LEU A 7 -0.37 -10.34 -3.20
C LEU A 7 0.76 -11.08 -2.43
N SER A 8 0.90 -12.38 -2.69
CA SER A 8 1.86 -13.28 -2.02
C SER A 8 1.64 -13.53 -0.52
N SER A 9 0.56 -13.03 0.05
CA SER A 9 0.13 -13.35 1.42
C SER A 9 -0.94 -14.44 1.39
N ILE A 10 -0.79 -15.47 2.22
CA ILE A 10 -1.81 -16.51 2.40
C ILE A 10 -2.78 -16.00 3.46
N ILE A 11 -4.03 -15.75 3.06
CA ILE A 11 -5.11 -15.33 3.96
C ILE A 11 -5.89 -16.59 4.37
N ASP A 12 -5.76 -16.97 5.63
CA ASP A 12 -6.49 -18.06 6.30
C ASP A 12 -7.60 -17.46 7.18
N GLU A 13 -8.77 -18.12 7.25
CA GLU A 13 -9.92 -17.79 8.10
C GLU A 13 -9.55 -17.60 9.58
N ARG A 14 -8.43 -18.17 10.06
CA ARG A 14 -7.95 -18.05 11.46
C ARG A 14 -7.00 -16.87 11.72
N GLY A 15 -6.77 -15.99 10.76
CA GLY A 15 -5.98 -14.76 10.99
C GLY A 15 -4.46 -14.94 10.89
N GLY A 16 -3.97 -16.00 10.25
CA GLY A 16 -2.54 -16.21 9.96
C GLY A 16 -1.87 -15.10 9.13
N SER A 17 -2.67 -14.18 8.58
CA SER A 17 -2.24 -13.00 7.83
C SER A 17 -1.66 -11.88 8.70
N ASP A 18 -1.93 -11.82 10.00
CA ASP A 18 -1.51 -10.68 10.85
C ASP A 18 0.03 -10.53 10.93
N ALA A 19 0.75 -11.65 11.02
CA ALA A 19 2.22 -11.64 11.06
C ALA A 19 2.83 -11.17 9.72
N ASP A 20 2.27 -11.60 8.60
CA ASP A 20 2.73 -11.18 7.27
C ASP A 20 2.38 -9.71 6.96
N LEU A 21 1.20 -9.26 7.37
CA LEU A 21 0.79 -7.85 7.30
C LEU A 21 1.71 -6.97 8.14
N LYS A 22 2.02 -7.35 9.38
CA LYS A 22 2.99 -6.64 10.23
C LYS A 22 4.38 -6.59 9.60
N ALA A 23 4.84 -7.69 9.00
CA ALA A 23 6.11 -7.72 8.30
C ALA A 23 6.13 -6.79 7.08
N ARG A 24 5.05 -6.74 6.29
CA ARG A 24 4.89 -5.84 5.14
C ARG A 24 4.83 -4.38 5.56
N ILE A 25 4.09 -4.06 6.61
CA ILE A 25 4.02 -2.71 7.19
C ILE A 25 5.41 -2.29 7.68
N GLY A 26 6.13 -3.15 8.41
CA GLY A 26 7.49 -2.88 8.85
C GLY A 26 8.45 -2.58 7.70
N LYS A 27 8.39 -3.36 6.60
CA LYS A 27 9.19 -3.11 5.38
C LYS A 27 8.83 -1.79 4.70
N ALA A 28 7.53 -1.48 4.59
CA ALA A 28 7.06 -0.23 4.01
C ALA A 28 7.50 0.98 4.84
N MET A 29 7.40 0.90 6.18
CA MET A 29 7.85 1.94 7.11
C MET A 29 9.36 2.15 7.01
N ALA A 30 10.16 1.09 6.93
CA ALA A 30 11.61 1.19 6.74
C ALA A 30 11.97 1.89 5.41
N LYS A 31 11.26 1.56 4.32
CA LYS A 31 11.43 2.24 3.03
C LYS A 31 11.00 3.70 3.06
N PHE A 32 9.91 4.01 3.77
CA PHE A 32 9.46 5.39 3.97
C PHE A 32 10.48 6.20 4.78
N LEU A 33 11.10 5.59 5.79
CA LEU A 33 12.19 6.21 6.56
C LEU A 33 13.41 6.51 5.68
N GLN A 34 13.79 5.59 4.78
CA GLN A 34 14.84 5.84 3.79
C GLN A 34 14.47 7.00 2.85
N LEU A 35 13.22 7.06 2.39
CA LEU A 35 12.72 8.17 1.59
C LEU A 35 12.79 9.50 2.33
N LYS A 36 12.51 9.54 3.64
CA LYS A 36 12.62 10.76 4.45
C LYS A 36 14.05 11.33 4.42
N ASN A 37 15.07 10.47 4.49
CA ASN A 37 16.47 10.90 4.40
C ASN A 37 16.80 11.43 3.00
N ILE A 38 16.23 10.84 1.95
CA ILE A 38 16.36 11.30 0.57
C ILE A 38 15.65 12.65 0.37
N TRP A 39 14.47 12.85 0.97
CA TRP A 39 13.74 14.12 0.95
C TRP A 39 14.45 15.25 1.68
N ASN A 40 15.22 14.94 2.73
CA ASN A 40 16.04 15.93 3.43
C ASN A 40 17.34 16.27 2.68
N SER A 41 17.66 15.58 1.58
CA SER A 41 18.80 15.91 0.74
C SER A 41 18.52 17.18 -0.05
N LYS A 42 19.40 18.20 0.10
CA LYS A 42 19.37 19.44 -0.70
C LYS A 42 19.47 19.21 -2.22
N GLN A 43 19.84 18.00 -2.65
CA GLN A 43 20.09 17.67 -4.05
C GLN A 43 18.83 17.24 -4.81
N LEU A 44 17.76 16.83 -4.12
CA LEU A 44 16.50 16.52 -4.80
C LEU A 44 15.71 17.81 -5.06
N SER A 45 15.51 18.12 -6.34
CA SER A 45 14.68 19.28 -6.70
C SER A 45 13.22 19.04 -6.30
N THR A 46 12.52 20.14 -5.99
CA THR A 46 11.09 20.15 -5.67
C THR A 46 10.26 19.43 -6.74
N ASP A 47 10.63 19.53 -8.01
CA ASP A 47 9.93 18.89 -9.13
C ASP A 47 9.99 17.36 -9.08
N PHE A 48 11.12 16.79 -8.66
CA PHE A 48 11.26 15.34 -8.52
C PHE A 48 10.42 14.82 -7.35
N ASN A 49 10.40 15.57 -6.24
CA ASN A 49 9.56 15.26 -5.08
C ASN A 49 8.06 15.32 -5.41
N VAL A 50 7.65 16.36 -6.16
CA VAL A 50 6.26 16.52 -6.61
C VAL A 50 5.85 15.37 -7.56
N LYS A 51 6.72 14.95 -8.48
CA LYS A 51 6.45 13.80 -9.37
C LYS A 51 6.25 12.50 -8.60
N ILE A 52 7.14 12.19 -7.64
CA ILE A 52 7.03 10.98 -6.81
C ILE A 52 5.75 11.02 -5.97
N PHE A 53 5.46 12.14 -5.31
CA PHE A 53 4.25 12.28 -4.51
C PHE A 53 2.99 12.10 -5.37
N ASN A 54 2.92 12.75 -6.53
CA ASN A 54 1.78 12.65 -7.43
C ASN A 54 1.58 11.23 -7.97
N MET A 55 2.67 10.49 -8.22
CA MET A 55 2.60 9.09 -8.62
C MET A 55 2.03 8.20 -7.50
N ASN A 56 2.46 8.39 -6.25
CA ASN A 56 1.94 7.65 -5.08
C ASN A 56 0.50 8.03 -4.71
N VAL A 57 0.12 9.31 -4.87
CA VAL A 57 -1.27 9.76 -4.64
C VAL A 57 -2.21 9.17 -5.69
N LYS A 58 -1.79 9.12 -6.96
CA LYS A 58 -2.60 8.51 -8.03
C LYS A 58 -2.84 7.02 -7.78
N THR A 59 -1.82 6.27 -7.38
CA THR A 59 -1.96 4.83 -7.11
C THR A 59 -2.88 4.57 -5.92
N VAL A 60 -2.75 5.32 -4.82
CA VAL A 60 -3.64 5.21 -3.65
C VAL A 60 -5.09 5.57 -4.01
N ARG A 61 -5.29 6.65 -4.78
CA ARG A 61 -6.63 7.08 -5.21
C ARG A 61 -7.30 6.05 -6.12
N LEU A 62 -6.55 5.47 -7.06
CA LEU A 62 -7.01 4.40 -7.94
C LEU A 62 -7.44 3.17 -7.13
N TYR A 63 -6.58 2.70 -6.22
CA TYR A 63 -6.90 1.56 -5.35
C TYR A 63 -8.14 1.79 -4.49
N GLY A 64 -8.27 2.98 -3.90
CA GLY A 64 -9.46 3.36 -3.13
C GLY A 64 -10.73 3.37 -3.97
N ALA A 65 -10.66 3.88 -5.21
CA ALA A 65 -11.80 3.89 -6.13
C ALA A 65 -12.22 2.47 -6.55
N GLU A 66 -11.27 1.59 -6.84
CA GLU A 66 -11.54 0.18 -7.15
C GLU A 66 -12.17 -0.55 -5.97
N THR A 67 -11.59 -0.41 -4.77
CA THR A 67 -12.10 -1.05 -3.55
C THR A 67 -13.53 -0.59 -3.22
N LEU A 68 -13.80 0.71 -3.35
CA LEU A 68 -15.12 1.28 -3.12
C LEU A 68 -16.14 0.79 -4.15
N ARG A 69 -15.74 0.68 -5.43
CA ARG A 69 -16.59 0.14 -6.49
C ARG A 69 -16.97 -1.31 -6.20
N THR A 70 -16.01 -2.15 -5.83
CA THR A 70 -16.26 -3.56 -5.50
C THR A 70 -17.16 -3.70 -4.28
N THR A 71 -16.94 -2.88 -3.24
CA THR A 71 -17.80 -2.85 -2.04
C THR A 71 -19.24 -2.46 -2.39
N ASN A 72 -19.43 -1.48 -3.27
CA ASN A 72 -20.76 -1.05 -3.71
C ASN A 72 -21.48 -2.09 -4.58
N ILE A 73 -20.75 -2.89 -5.36
CA ILE A 73 -21.32 -4.00 -6.13
C ILE A 73 -21.77 -5.12 -5.18
N ILE A 74 -20.93 -5.50 -4.22
CA ILE A 74 -21.26 -6.54 -3.22
C ILE A 74 -22.48 -6.15 -2.38
N LYS A 75 -22.59 -4.87 -1.98
CA LYS A 75 -23.75 -4.39 -1.19
C LYS A 75 -25.07 -4.28 -1.96
N LYS A 76 -25.02 -4.35 -3.30
CA LYS A 76 -26.22 -4.25 -4.17
C LYS A 76 -26.81 -5.60 -4.55
N VAL A 77 -26.07 -6.69 -4.31
CA VAL A 77 -26.52 -8.09 -4.43
C VAL A 77 -27.15 -8.49 -3.10
#